data_AF-A0A7Y5W0C9-F1
#
_entry.id   AF-A0A7Y5W0C9-F1
#
_cell.length_a   1.000
_cell.length_b   1.000
_cell.length_c   1.000
_cell.angle_alpha   90.00
_cell.angle_beta   90.00
_cell.angle_gamma   90.00
#
_symmetry.space_group_name_H-M   'P 1'
#
loop_
_entity.id
_entity.type
_entity.pdbx_description
1 polymer ?
#
loop_
_entity_poly.entity_id
_entity_poly.type
_entity_poly.pdbx_seq_one_letter_code
_entity_poly.pdbx_strand_id
1 'polypeptide(L)' 'MPQADAATASEYRAALDAWQKHLTRLHDVFLEGAAIEPAALKGLLNREARAWEAYSTARQRLLGLSGPAQPSHPGENPFR' A
#
# COMPACT_ATOMS: atom_id res chain seq x y z
N MET A 1 -13.96 1.49 -14.99
CA MET A 1 -12.65 1.99 -14.51
C MET A 1 -11.76 2.18 -15.72
N PRO A 2 -11.16 3.37 -15.95
CA PRO A 2 -10.16 3.51 -17.00
C PRO A 2 -9.05 2.49 -16.76
N GLN A 3 -8.63 1.80 -17.81
CA GLN A 3 -7.57 0.82 -17.72
C GLN A 3 -6.25 1.58 -17.55
N ALA A 4 -5.60 1.40 -16.39
CA ALA A 4 -4.30 2.01 -16.14
C ALA A 4 -3.30 1.54 -17.21
N ASP A 5 -2.34 2.41 -17.55
CA ASP A 5 -1.27 2.04 -18.47
C ASP A 5 -0.41 0.89 -17.90
N ALA A 6 0.36 0.24 -18.79
CA ALA A 6 1.12 -0.94 -18.44
C ALA A 6 2.19 -0.66 -17.36
N ALA A 7 2.76 0.55 -17.33
CA ALA A 7 3.77 0.91 -16.34
C ALA A 7 3.14 1.06 -14.95
N THR A 8 2.04 1.81 -14.86
CA THR A 8 1.27 1.99 -13.62
C THR A 8 0.76 0.65 -13.07
N ALA A 9 0.28 -0.25 -13.94
CA ALA A 9 -0.13 -1.60 -13.56
C ALA A 9 1.05 -2.45 -13.04
N SER A 10 2.23 -2.33 -13.64
CA SER A 10 3.44 -3.02 -13.21
C SER A 10 3.94 -2.51 -11.86
N GLU A 11 3.98 -1.19 -11.65
CA GLU A 11 4.35 -0.58 -10.36
C GLU A 11 3.43 -1.04 -9.22
N TYR A 12 2.12 -1.04 -9.47
CA TYR A 12 1.14 -1.54 -8.52
C TYR A 12 1.40 -2.99 -8.12
N ARG A 13 1.62 -3.88 -9.10
CA ARG A 13 1.89 -5.31 -8.84
C ARG A 13 3.17 -5.50 -8.05
N ALA A 14 4.25 -4.82 -8.43
CA ALA A 14 5.53 -4.91 -7.74
C ALA A 14 5.42 -4.45 -6.27
N ALA A 15 4.70 -3.35 -6.02
CA ALA A 15 4.47 -2.84 -4.67
C ALA A 15 3.58 -3.78 -3.83
N LEU A 16 2.54 -4.36 -4.44
CA LEU A 16 1.69 -5.36 -3.80
C LEU A 16 2.49 -6.60 -3.38
N ASP A 17 3.29 -7.16 -4.29
CA ASP A 17 4.11 -8.34 -4.03
C ASP A 17 5.14 -8.09 -2.90
N ALA A 18 5.75 -6.90 -2.88
CA ALA A 18 6.69 -6.51 -1.84
C ALA A 18 6.02 -6.43 -0.46
N TRP A 19 4.84 -5.80 -0.39
CA TRP A 19 4.08 -5.70 0.85
C TRP A 19 3.60 -7.07 1.35
N GLN A 20 3.07 -7.91 0.45
CA GLN A 20 2.63 -9.26 0.79
C GLN A 20 3.76 -10.11 1.38
N LYS A 21 4.98 -10.04 0.84
CA LYS A 21 6.14 -10.76 1.41
C LYS A 21 6.41 -10.38 2.86
N HIS A 22 6.32 -9.10 3.20
CA HIS A 22 6.52 -8.65 4.59
C HIS A 22 5.36 -9.05 5.49
N LEU A 23 4.12 -8.98 5.00
CA LEU A 23 2.94 -9.46 5.72
C LEU A 23 3.00 -10.95 6.01
N THR A 24 3.37 -11.79 5.04
CA THR A 24 3.55 -13.24 5.25
C THR A 24 4.57 -13.49 6.35
N ARG A 25 5.70 -12.78 6.34
CA ARG A 25 6.70 -12.96 7.40
C ARG A 25 6.19 -12.52 8.78
N LEU A 26 5.37 -11.47 8.86
CA LEU A 26 4.73 -11.08 10.13
C LEU A 26 3.71 -12.13 10.59
N HIS A 27 2.96 -12.71 9.66
CA HIS A 27 2.02 -13.80 9.94
C HIS A 27 2.75 -14.98 10.56
N ASP A 28 3.87 -15.42 9.96
CA ASP A 28 4.67 -16.53 10.50
C ASP A 28 5.13 -16.26 11.94
N VAL A 29 5.53 -15.02 12.24
CA VAL A 29 5.97 -14.64 13.58
C VAL A 29 4.82 -14.59 14.57
N PHE A 30 3.71 -13.94 14.21
CA PHE A 30 2.63 -13.66 15.15
C PHE A 30 1.64 -14.81 15.33
N LEU A 31 1.43 -15.62 14.29
CA LEU A 31 0.41 -16.67 14.28
C LEU A 31 1.02 -18.07 14.29
N GLU A 32 2.17 -18.25 13.64
CA GLU A 32 2.86 -19.56 13.59
C GLU A 32 3.99 -19.68 14.64
N GLY A 33 4.22 -18.63 15.44
CA GLY A 33 5.20 -18.66 16.53
C GLY A 33 6.67 -18.69 16.08
N ALA A 34 6.96 -18.26 14.85
CA ALA A 34 8.33 -18.24 14.34
C ALA A 34 9.23 -17.33 15.20
N ALA A 35 10.38 -17.87 15.65
CA ALA A 35 11.32 -17.14 16.49
C ALA A 35 11.89 -15.91 15.77
N ILE A 36 11.96 -14.79 16.50
CA ILE A 36 12.55 -13.55 16.02
C ILE A 36 13.05 -12.71 17.21
N GLU A 37 14.23 -12.10 17.05
CA GLU A 37 14.75 -11.17 18.04
C GLU A 37 13.95 -9.86 18.07
N PRO A 38 13.76 -9.21 19.24
CA PRO A 38 12.97 -7.98 19.35
C PRO A 38 13.40 -6.85 18.40
N ALA A 39 14.71 -6.66 18.21
CA ALA A 39 15.25 -5.66 17.29
C ALA A 39 14.91 -6.01 15.81
N ALA A 40 14.94 -7.29 15.47
CA ALA A 40 14.59 -7.78 14.14
C ALA A 40 13.08 -7.64 13.88
N LEU A 41 12.24 -7.87 14.90
CA LEU A 41 10.78 -7.65 14.83
C LEU A 41 10.45 -6.18 14.54
N LYS A 42 11.07 -5.23 15.26
CA LYS A 42 10.91 -3.79 14.97
C LYS A 42 11.32 -3.47 13.53
N GLY A 43 12.43 -4.03 13.06
CA GLY A 43 12.88 -3.86 11.67
C GLY A 43 11.89 -4.43 10.64
N LEU A 44 11.27 -5.57 10.95
CA LEU A 44 10.25 -6.20 10.10
C LEU A 44 8.98 -5.34 10.02
N LEU A 45 8.47 -4.84 11.15
CA LEU A 45 7.33 -3.93 11.20
C LEU A 45 7.57 -2.64 10.41
N ASN A 46 8.76 -2.05 10.55
CA ASN A 46 9.11 -0.84 9.80
C ASN A 46 9.18 -1.09 8.28
N ARG A 47 9.66 -2.26 7.84
CA ARG A 47 9.69 -2.62 6.42
C ARG A 47 8.29 -2.87 5.87
N GLU A 48 7.44 -3.53 6.65
CA GLU A 48 6.04 -3.74 6.28
C GLU A 48 5.31 -2.40 6.11
N ALA A 49 5.42 -1.49 7.09
CA ALA A 49 4.77 -0.18 7.03
C ALA A 49 5.20 0.62 5.78
N ARG A 50 6.51 0.65 5.47
CA ARG A 50 7.02 1.33 4.26
C ARG A 50 6.53 0.68 2.97
N ALA A 51 6.44 -0.65 2.94
CA ALA A 51 5.91 -1.35 1.77
C ALA A 51 4.41 -1.11 1.59
N TRP A 52 3.65 -1.02 2.69
CA TRP A 52 2.25 -0.61 2.66
C TRP A 52 2.08 0.80 2.11
N GLU A 53 2.89 1.77 2.55
CA GLU A 53 2.86 3.15 2.04
C GLU A 53 3.13 3.21 0.53
N ALA A 54 4.13 2.47 0.06
CA ALA A 54 4.46 2.37 -1.36
C ALA A 54 3.31 1.74 -2.16
N TYR A 55 2.75 0.63 -1.68
CA TYR A 55 1.58 -0.02 -2.27
C TYR A 55 0.37 0.91 -2.32
N SER A 56 0.08 1.60 -1.22
CA SER A 56 -1.06 2.53 -1.10
C SER A 56 -0.93 3.67 -2.11
N THR A 57 0.28 4.24 -2.24
CA THR A 57 0.59 5.26 -3.25
C THR A 57 0.41 4.72 -4.67
N ALA A 58 0.96 3.55 -4.98
CA ALA A 58 0.81 2.91 -6.30
C ALA A 58 -0.66 2.60 -6.61
N ARG A 59 -1.45 2.19 -5.60
CA ARG A 59 -2.89 1.96 -5.72
C ARG A 59 -3.65 3.25 -5.99
N GLN A 60 -3.32 4.35 -5.32
CA GLN A 60 -3.91 5.66 -5.63
C GLN A 60 -3.63 6.06 -7.07
N ARG A 61 -2.40 5.85 -7.57
CA ARG A 61 -2.03 6.13 -8.96
C ARG A 61 -2.82 5.28 -9.94
N LEU A 62 -2.91 3.97 -9.67
CA LEU A 62 -3.70 3.03 -10.45
C LEU A 62 -5.18 3.45 -10.55
N LEU A 63 -5.73 4.02 -9.48
CA LEU A 63 -7.11 4.50 -9.43
C LEU A 63 -7.29 5.92 -10.00
N GLY A 64 -6.21 6.59 -10.42
CA GLY A 64 -6.26 7.98 -10.88
C GLY A 64 -6.49 9.00 -9.78
N LEU A 65 -6.26 8.64 -8.50
CA LEU A 65 -6.48 9.49 -7.34
C LEU A 65 -5.26 10.36 -6.98
N SER A 66 -4.15 10.22 -7.71
CA SER A 66 -2.87 10.90 -7.44
C SER A 66 -2.69 12.24 -8.18
N GLY A 67 -3.75 12.80 -8.76
CA GLY A 67 -3.74 14.14 -9.36
C GLY A 67 -3.75 15.25 -8.30
N PRO A 68 -3.47 16.52 -8.68
CA PRO A 68 -3.68 17.65 -7.77
C PRO A 68 -5.12 17.59 -7.27
N ALA A 69 -5.32 17.70 -5.95
CA ALA A 69 -6.64 17.77 -5.35
C ALA A 69 -7.50 18.73 -6.19
N GLN A 70 -8.54 18.20 -6.85
CA GLN A 70 -9.50 19.08 -7.50
C GLN A 70 -9.97 20.04 -6.42
N PRO A 71 -9.93 21.36 -6.64
CA PRO A 71 -10.45 22.31 -5.67
C PRO A 71 -11.91 21.92 -5.43
N SER A 72 -12.17 21.35 -4.26
CA SER A 72 -13.52 21.07 -3.80
C SER A 72 -14.23 22.41 -3.80
N HIS A 73 -15.12 22.64 -4.76
CA HIS A 73 -15.96 23.81 -4.81
C HIS A 73 -16.74 23.85 -3.48
N PRO A 74 -16.54 24.87 -2.63
CA PRO A 74 -17.25 24.98 -1.36
C PRO A 74 -18.71 25.34 -1.68
N GLY A 75 -19.52 24.34 -1.97
CA GLY A 75 -20.93 24.53 -2.32
C GLY A 75 -21.66 23.30 -2.84
N GLU A 76 -20.97 22.29 -3.37
CA GLU A 76 -21.64 21.14 -3.97
C GLU A 76 -21.69 19.97 -2.99
N ASN A 77 -22.88 19.77 -2.40
CA ASN A 77 -23.17 18.67 -1.51
C ASN A 77 -23.80 17.54 -2.34
N PRO A 78 -23.11 16.44 -2.66
CA PRO A 78 -23.55 15.46 -3.66
C PRO A 78 -24.68 14.54 -3.18
N PHE A 79 -25.24 14.79 -2.00
CA PHE A 79 -26.29 13.99 -1.38
C PHE A 79 -27.47 14.83 -0.86
N ARG A 80 -27.68 16.03 -1.40
CA ARG A 80 -28.83 16.87 -1.03
C ARG A 80 -29.77 17.11 -2.19
#